data_AF-A0A6V7VH06-F1
#
_entry.id   AF-A0A6V7VH06-F1
#
_cell.length_a   1.000
_cell.length_b   1.000
_cell.length_c   1.000
_cell.angle_alpha   90.00
_cell.angle_beta   90.00
_cell.angle_gamma   90.00
#
_symmetry.space_group_name_H-M   'P 1'
#
loop_
_entity.id
_entity.type
_entity.pdbx_description
1 polymer ?
#
loop_
_entity_poly.entity_id
_entity_poly.type
_entity_poly.pdbx_seq_one_letter_code
_entity_poly.pdbx_strand_id
1 'polypeptide(L)'
;MMKILNILIAWRGKEVNYFNFNNLQILLGKNAIAYVHAENSFKKPHTCFNYSLYYFEIKCIFEGELNQIWKWIYIGLKNCRTNKFIKFSAVTSTVFNEKHEDFELDNISWKDNDIFGCGLVYPPTNMTNEFPYVFFTQNGKQIGKAILLNENSDSYKPSVFLISCSIEANFGNNLEAKPFNYDISKHEILKEFY
;
A
#
# COMPACT_ATOMS: atom_id res chain seq x y z
N MET A 1 19.68 -28.69 -5.20
CA MET A 1 19.78 -27.36 -4.57
C MET A 1 19.41 -26.34 -5.63
N MET A 2 18.16 -25.86 -5.63
CA MET A 2 17.65 -24.98 -6.70
C MET A 2 16.79 -23.90 -6.04
N LYS A 3 17.40 -22.76 -5.74
CA LYS A 3 16.71 -21.51 -5.42
C LYS A 3 16.48 -20.79 -6.74
N ILE A 4 15.27 -20.84 -7.27
CA ILE A 4 14.83 -19.93 -8.32
C ILE A 4 13.82 -19.00 -7.67
N LEU A 5 14.31 -17.86 -7.19
CA LEU A 5 13.52 -16.73 -6.79
C LEU A 5 13.55 -15.75 -7.98
N ASN A 6 12.57 -15.86 -8.86
CA ASN A 6 12.38 -14.90 -9.95
C ASN A 6 11.13 -14.06 -9.65
N ILE A 7 11.29 -13.06 -8.79
CA ILE A 7 10.32 -11.97 -8.64
C ILE A 7 11.02 -10.70 -9.11
N LEU A 8 10.92 -10.41 -10.41
CA LEU A 8 11.20 -9.08 -10.93
C LEU A 8 10.24 -8.78 -12.07
N ILE A 9 9.10 -8.16 -11.72
CA ILE A 9 8.38 -7.32 -12.67
C ILE A 9 8.46 -5.91 -12.09
N ALA A 10 9.55 -5.23 -12.44
CA ALA A 10 9.67 -3.80 -12.22
C ALA A 10 8.64 -3.08 -13.10
N TRP A 11 7.71 -2.38 -12.47
CA TRP A 11 6.68 -1.61 -13.15
C TRP A 11 7.32 -0.39 -13.83
N ARG A 12 7.54 -0.46 -15.15
CA ARG A 12 7.92 0.71 -15.97
C ARG A 12 6.65 1.40 -16.48
N GLY A 13 6.07 2.26 -15.65
CA GLY A 13 5.11 3.27 -16.09
C GLY A 13 5.84 4.48 -16.66
N LYS A 14 5.71 4.71 -17.96
CA LYS A 14 6.18 5.92 -18.65
C LYS A 14 5.08 6.99 -18.59
N GLU A 15 5.55 8.24 -18.56
CA GLU A 15 4.83 9.52 -18.57
C GLU A 15 4.26 10.02 -17.23
N VAL A 16 5.09 10.91 -16.70
CA VAL A 16 4.84 11.91 -15.67
C VAL A 16 3.72 12.84 -16.15
N ASN A 17 2.52 12.64 -15.64
CA ASN A 17 1.76 13.81 -15.22
C ASN A 17 2.39 14.25 -13.90
N TYR A 18 3.00 15.44 -13.91
CA TYR A 18 3.13 16.20 -12.68
C TYR A 18 1.73 16.17 -12.05
N PHE A 19 1.58 15.54 -10.89
CA PHE A 19 0.52 15.96 -10.00
C PHE A 19 0.84 17.41 -9.70
N ASN A 20 0.16 18.28 -10.42
CA ASN A 20 0.02 19.63 -9.99
C ASN A 20 -0.78 19.55 -8.69
N PHE A 21 -0.08 19.53 -7.56
CA PHE A 21 -0.70 19.68 -6.25
C PHE A 21 -1.53 20.97 -6.16
N ASN A 22 -1.48 21.86 -7.16
CA ASN A 22 -2.35 23.04 -7.28
C ASN A 22 -3.86 22.75 -7.44
N ASN A 23 -4.27 21.49 -7.69
CA ASN A 23 -5.70 21.11 -7.68
C ASN A 23 -6.12 20.30 -6.44
N LEU A 24 -5.23 20.04 -5.50
CA LEU A 24 -5.66 20.19 -4.12
C LEU A 24 -5.82 21.71 -3.98
N GLN A 25 -7.05 22.19 -3.93
CA GLN A 25 -7.26 23.33 -3.04
C GLN A 25 -6.74 22.85 -1.69
N ILE A 26 -5.47 23.19 -1.40
CA ILE A 26 -5.04 23.37 -0.03
C ILE A 26 -6.03 24.42 0.45
N LEU A 27 -7.13 23.97 1.06
CA LEU A 27 -7.97 24.79 1.90
C LEU A 27 -7.08 25.14 3.08
N LEU A 28 -6.19 26.12 2.86
CA LEU A 28 -5.35 26.75 3.85
C LEU A 28 -6.29 27.09 5.01
N GLY A 29 -6.17 26.34 6.10
CA GLY A 29 -6.88 26.60 7.35
C GLY A 29 -8.08 25.72 7.71
N LYS A 30 -8.40 24.62 7.02
CA LYS A 30 -9.38 23.64 7.52
C LYS A 30 -8.77 22.25 7.68
N ASN A 31 -8.87 21.69 8.89
CA ASN A 31 -8.66 20.27 9.18
C ASN A 31 -9.69 19.45 8.40
N ALA A 32 -9.40 19.19 7.13
CA ALA A 32 -10.26 18.44 6.23
C ALA A 32 -9.60 17.10 5.90
N ILE A 33 -10.45 16.10 5.64
CA ILE A 33 -9.99 14.78 5.22
C ILE A 33 -9.62 14.86 3.74
N ALA A 34 -8.40 14.48 3.41
CA ALA A 34 -7.95 14.34 2.03
C ALA A 34 -7.91 12.86 1.62
N TYR A 35 -8.41 12.59 0.42
CA TYR A 35 -8.48 11.28 -0.20
C TYR A 35 -7.61 11.32 -1.46
N VAL A 36 -6.58 10.48 -1.51
CA VAL A 36 -5.64 10.41 -2.62
C VAL A 36 -5.66 9.00 -3.20
N HIS A 37 -5.84 8.90 -4.50
CA HIS A 37 -5.76 7.64 -5.23
C HIS A 37 -4.74 7.76 -6.35
N ALA A 38 -4.01 6.69 -6.62
CA ALA A 38 -3.22 6.63 -7.84
C ALA A 38 -4.14 6.64 -9.07
N GLU A 39 -3.68 7.31 -10.13
CA GLU A 39 -4.36 7.32 -11.43
C GLU A 39 -4.48 5.89 -11.97
N ASN A 40 -3.36 5.15 -11.91
CA ASN A 40 -3.23 3.78 -12.36
C ASN A 40 -3.60 2.77 -11.28
N SER A 41 -4.11 1.62 -11.72
CA SER A 41 -4.40 0.47 -10.87
C SER A 41 -3.37 -0.64 -11.02
N PHE A 42 -3.17 -1.40 -9.95
CA PHE A 42 -2.53 -2.70 -9.97
C PHE A 42 -3.48 -3.70 -10.59
N LYS A 43 -3.18 -4.11 -11.82
CA LYS A 43 -4.00 -5.06 -12.59
C LYS A 43 -3.46 -6.46 -12.41
N LYS A 44 -4.35 -7.42 -12.17
CA LYS A 44 -4.01 -8.84 -12.21
C LYS A 44 -3.40 -9.18 -13.59
N PRO A 45 -2.21 -9.80 -13.65
CA PRO A 45 -1.65 -10.23 -14.92
C PRO A 45 -2.54 -11.27 -15.60
N HIS A 46 -2.70 -11.18 -16.93
CA HIS A 46 -3.51 -12.13 -17.69
C HIS A 46 -2.93 -13.55 -17.67
N THR A 47 -1.61 -13.66 -17.78
CA THR A 47 -0.88 -14.92 -17.69
C THR A 47 0.37 -14.69 -16.84
N CYS A 48 0.53 -15.46 -15.76
CA CYS A 48 1.75 -15.44 -14.97
C CYS A 48 2.08 -16.83 -14.42
N PHE A 49 3.34 -17.25 -14.61
CA PHE A 49 3.86 -18.51 -14.11
C PHE A 49 4.44 -18.39 -12.69
N ASN A 50 4.69 -17.16 -12.23
CA ASN A 50 5.23 -16.84 -10.91
C ASN A 50 4.28 -15.91 -10.15
N TYR A 51 4.57 -15.70 -8.87
CA TYR A 51 3.90 -14.65 -8.11
C TYR A 51 4.21 -13.28 -8.71
N SER A 52 3.21 -12.41 -8.72
CA SER A 52 3.35 -11.02 -9.14
C SER A 52 3.15 -10.12 -7.94
N LEU A 53 4.14 -9.28 -7.65
CA LEU A 53 4.13 -8.36 -6.52
C LEU A 53 4.01 -6.93 -7.03
N TYR A 54 3.00 -6.23 -6.55
CA TYR A 54 2.84 -4.78 -6.68
C TYR A 54 3.07 -4.15 -5.32
N TYR A 55 3.77 -3.01 -5.28
CA TYR A 55 4.11 -2.35 -4.01
C TYR A 55 4.21 -0.84 -4.21
N PHE A 56 3.78 -0.09 -3.20
CA PHE A 56 4.05 1.34 -3.07
C PHE A 56 4.28 1.68 -1.61
N GLU A 57 5.00 2.78 -1.37
CA GLU A 57 5.23 3.32 -0.05
C GLU A 57 4.93 4.82 -0.01
N ILE A 58 4.65 5.32 1.19
CA ILE A 58 4.49 6.73 1.50
C ILE A 58 5.36 7.06 2.71
N LYS A 59 6.05 8.19 2.64
CA LYS A 59 6.72 8.80 3.77
C LYS A 59 5.77 9.82 4.40
N CYS A 60 5.49 9.67 5.68
CA CYS A 60 4.64 10.59 6.44
C CYS A 60 5.42 11.82 6.89
N ILE A 61 4.82 13.00 6.75
CA ILE A 61 5.38 14.26 7.23
C ILE A 61 4.32 14.94 8.10
N PHE A 62 4.63 15.20 9.35
CA PHE A 62 3.71 15.85 10.28
C PHE A 62 3.68 17.36 10.02
N GLU A 63 2.48 17.90 9.83
CA GLU A 63 2.28 19.33 9.64
C GLU A 63 1.84 19.99 10.94
N GLY A 64 2.52 21.08 11.29
CA GLY A 64 2.21 21.93 12.45
C GLY A 64 2.44 21.29 13.83
N GLU A 65 2.24 22.11 14.86
CA GLU A 65 2.36 21.74 16.28
C GLU A 65 1.11 21.02 16.83
N LEU A 66 0.17 20.64 15.96
CA LEU A 66 -1.06 19.99 16.40
C LEU A 66 -0.76 18.68 17.14
N ASN A 67 -1.47 18.49 18.25
CA ASN A 67 -1.46 17.25 19.03
C ASN A 67 -1.71 16.04 18.12
N GLN A 68 -1.01 14.94 18.39
CA GLN A 68 -1.05 13.70 17.59
C GLN A 68 -2.47 13.15 17.37
N ILE A 69 -3.41 13.46 18.27
CA ILE A 69 -4.83 13.02 18.23
C ILE A 69 -5.53 13.40 16.92
N TRP A 70 -5.12 14.49 16.26
CA TRP A 70 -5.74 14.98 15.02
C TRP A 70 -5.01 14.54 13.75
N LYS A 71 -3.88 13.84 13.87
CA LYS A 71 -3.10 13.34 12.75
C LYS A 71 -3.61 11.98 12.39
N TRP A 72 -4.14 11.80 11.18
CA TRP A 72 -4.69 10.53 10.75
C TRP A 72 -4.08 10.13 9.43
N ILE A 73 -3.72 8.85 9.30
CA ILE A 73 -3.30 8.28 8.02
C ILE A 73 -3.83 6.87 7.85
N TYR A 74 -4.39 6.62 6.68
CA TYR A 74 -4.70 5.29 6.20
C TYR A 74 -3.98 5.06 4.89
N ILE A 75 -3.35 3.90 4.75
CA ILE A 75 -2.71 3.44 3.51
C ILE A 75 -3.34 2.12 3.09
N GLY A 76 -3.58 1.94 1.80
CA GLY A 76 -3.97 0.64 1.29
C GLY A 76 -4.44 0.66 -0.14
N LEU A 77 -5.43 -0.19 -0.42
CA LEU A 77 -5.92 -0.47 -1.75
C LEU A 77 -7.43 -0.31 -1.82
N LYS A 78 -7.90 0.33 -2.88
CA LYS A 78 -9.30 0.39 -3.27
C LYS A 78 -9.57 -0.67 -4.32
N ASN A 79 -10.51 -1.56 -4.04
CA ASN A 79 -11.02 -2.51 -5.03
C ASN A 79 -11.77 -1.74 -6.12
N CYS A 80 -11.31 -1.83 -7.37
CA CYS A 80 -11.90 -1.08 -8.48
C CYS A 80 -13.30 -1.57 -8.85
N ARG A 81 -13.63 -2.83 -8.51
CA ARG A 81 -14.93 -3.45 -8.83
C ARG A 81 -15.97 -3.12 -7.77
N THR A 82 -15.63 -3.28 -6.49
CA THR A 82 -16.60 -3.15 -5.38
C THR A 82 -16.57 -1.78 -4.71
N ASN A 83 -15.59 -0.93 -5.02
CA ASN A 83 -15.29 0.32 -4.32
C ASN A 83 -14.96 0.15 -2.82
N LYS A 84 -14.75 -1.08 -2.34
CA LYS A 84 -14.33 -1.38 -0.97
C LYS A 84 -12.83 -1.15 -0.80
N PHE A 85 -12.39 -1.07 0.45
CA PHE A 85 -10.99 -0.79 0.80
C PHE A 85 -10.39 -1.88 1.67
N ILE A 86 -9.11 -2.14 1.46
CA ILE A 86 -8.23 -2.85 2.39
C ILE A 86 -7.21 -1.82 2.81
N LYS A 87 -7.12 -1.51 4.10
CA LYS A 87 -6.30 -0.38 4.56
C LYS A 87 -5.76 -0.60 5.96
N PHE A 88 -4.57 -0.10 6.19
CA PHE A 88 -3.94 0.01 7.49
C PHE A 88 -4.10 1.44 8.03
N SER A 89 -4.47 1.57 9.30
CA SER A 89 -4.56 2.81 10.08
C SER A 89 -3.36 2.93 11.01
N ALA A 90 -2.50 3.93 10.80
CA ALA A 90 -1.35 4.13 11.68
C ALA A 90 -1.73 4.73 13.05
N VAL A 91 -2.93 5.33 13.16
CA VAL A 91 -3.42 5.94 14.41
C VAL A 91 -3.86 4.88 15.39
N THR A 92 -4.67 3.94 14.91
CA THR A 92 -5.27 2.88 15.73
C THR A 92 -4.48 1.59 15.65
N SER A 93 -3.42 1.55 14.84
CA SER A 93 -2.63 0.35 14.57
C SER A 93 -3.50 -0.82 14.10
N THR A 94 -4.46 -0.54 13.23
CA THR A 94 -5.50 -1.51 12.83
C THR A 94 -5.48 -1.72 11.33
N VAL A 95 -5.59 -2.97 10.90
CA VAL A 95 -5.85 -3.34 9.50
C VAL A 95 -7.34 -3.58 9.32
N PHE A 96 -7.93 -2.97 8.30
CA PHE A 96 -9.32 -3.15 7.90
C PHE A 96 -9.38 -3.86 6.55
N ASN A 97 -10.22 -4.88 6.41
CA ASN A 97 -10.43 -5.56 5.13
C ASN A 97 -11.75 -5.15 4.44
N GLU A 98 -12.02 -5.75 3.28
CA GLU A 98 -13.22 -5.45 2.47
C GLU A 98 -14.54 -5.92 3.10
N LYS A 99 -14.48 -6.76 4.13
CA LYS A 99 -15.64 -7.24 4.90
C LYS A 99 -15.92 -6.38 6.12
N HIS A 100 -15.15 -5.30 6.34
CA HIS A 100 -15.20 -4.47 7.54
C HIS A 100 -14.76 -5.23 8.80
N GLU A 101 -13.98 -6.30 8.66
CA GLU A 101 -13.26 -6.91 9.79
C GLU A 101 -12.02 -6.06 10.08
N ASP A 102 -11.70 -5.94 11.36
CA ASP A 102 -10.60 -5.17 11.90
C ASP A 102 -9.62 -6.05 12.69
N PHE A 103 -8.33 -5.83 12.46
CA PHE A 103 -7.25 -6.60 13.07
C PHE A 103 -6.28 -5.63 13.73
N GLU A 104 -6.25 -5.64 15.06
CA GLU A 104 -5.32 -4.83 15.84
C GLU A 104 -3.90 -5.39 15.74
N LEU A 105 -2.93 -4.48 15.60
CA LEU A 105 -1.51 -4.79 15.55
C LEU A 105 -0.84 -4.34 16.84
N ASP A 106 -0.11 -5.25 17.48
CA ASP A 106 0.68 -4.93 18.65
C ASP A 106 1.90 -4.07 18.29
N ASN A 107 2.23 -3.12 19.18
CA ASN A 107 3.51 -2.39 19.19
C ASN A 107 3.81 -1.52 17.95
N ILE A 108 2.81 -1.09 17.20
CA ILE A 108 3.02 -0.10 16.15
C ILE A 108 3.08 1.30 16.77
N SER A 109 4.24 1.94 16.66
CA SER A 109 4.41 3.36 16.99
C SER A 109 4.52 4.16 15.71
N TRP A 110 3.63 5.12 15.49
CA TRP A 110 3.69 6.01 14.33
C TRP A 110 4.40 7.32 14.68
N LYS A 111 5.46 7.63 13.93
CA LYS A 111 6.32 8.82 14.12
C LYS A 111 6.42 9.64 12.85
N ASP A 112 6.88 10.88 13.02
CA ASP A 112 7.21 11.73 11.89
C ASP A 112 8.32 11.09 11.04
N ASN A 113 8.23 11.24 9.72
CA ASN A 113 9.10 10.60 8.72
C ASN A 113 9.03 9.07 8.62
N ASP A 114 8.12 8.40 9.34
CA ASP A 114 7.89 6.97 9.12
C ASP A 114 7.45 6.70 7.68
N ILE A 115 7.91 5.57 7.15
CA ILE A 115 7.57 5.09 5.82
C ILE A 115 6.61 3.91 5.97
N PHE A 116 5.39 4.05 5.45
CA PHE A 116 4.43 2.96 5.36
C PHE A 116 4.34 2.45 3.93
N GLY A 117 4.23 1.14 3.78
CA GLY A 117 4.08 0.51 2.49
C GLY A 117 2.92 -0.47 2.46
N CYS A 118 2.44 -0.70 1.25
CA CYS A 118 1.35 -1.62 0.98
C CYS A 118 1.71 -2.45 -0.27
N GLY A 119 1.73 -3.76 -0.09
CA GLY A 119 2.00 -4.73 -1.14
C GLY A 119 0.77 -5.55 -1.47
N LEU A 120 0.60 -5.88 -2.75
CA LEU A 120 -0.40 -6.79 -3.28
C LEU A 120 0.33 -7.90 -4.03
N VAL A 121 0.03 -9.14 -3.68
CA VAL A 121 0.59 -10.32 -4.32
C VAL A 121 -0.51 -11.09 -5.02
N TYR A 122 -0.31 -11.36 -6.31
CA TYR A 122 -1.13 -12.29 -7.07
C TYR A 122 -0.40 -13.63 -7.23
N PRO A 123 -1.06 -14.77 -6.98
CA PRO A 123 -0.50 -16.08 -7.26
C PRO A 123 -0.39 -16.35 -8.77
N PRO A 124 0.43 -17.33 -9.17
CA PRO A 124 0.47 -17.83 -10.54
C PRO A 124 -0.91 -18.21 -11.07
N THR A 125 -1.17 -17.98 -12.36
CA THR A 125 -2.48 -18.24 -12.97
C THR A 125 -2.88 -19.72 -12.96
N ASN A 126 -1.89 -20.63 -12.93
CA ASN A 126 -2.12 -22.07 -12.88
C ASN A 126 -2.37 -22.61 -11.44
N MET A 127 -2.19 -21.79 -10.40
CA MET A 127 -2.43 -22.17 -9.01
C MET A 127 -3.85 -21.75 -8.60
N THR A 128 -4.85 -22.53 -9.05
CA THR A 128 -6.28 -22.21 -8.86
C THR A 128 -6.74 -22.18 -7.41
N ASN A 129 -5.98 -22.78 -6.49
CA ASN A 129 -6.32 -22.88 -5.07
C ASN A 129 -5.68 -21.77 -4.22
N GLU A 130 -4.89 -20.89 -4.83
CA GLU A 130 -4.26 -19.79 -4.14
C GLU A 130 -5.00 -18.48 -4.41
N PHE A 131 -5.05 -17.64 -3.39
CA PHE A 131 -5.72 -16.35 -3.46
C PHE A 131 -4.71 -15.21 -3.41
N PRO A 132 -5.01 -14.07 -4.04
CA PRO A 132 -4.21 -12.87 -3.85
C PRO A 132 -4.20 -12.47 -2.37
N TYR A 133 -3.17 -11.74 -1.94
CA TYR A 133 -3.10 -11.20 -0.59
C TYR A 133 -2.48 -9.82 -0.55
N VAL A 134 -2.81 -9.07 0.51
CA VAL A 134 -2.27 -7.75 0.80
C VAL A 134 -1.45 -7.80 2.07
N PHE A 135 -0.29 -7.17 2.06
CA PHE A 135 0.53 -6.99 3.26
C PHE A 135 0.91 -5.53 3.44
N PHE A 136 1.22 -5.16 4.68
CA PHE A 136 1.64 -3.82 5.05
C PHE A 136 3.04 -3.83 5.61
N THR A 137 3.76 -2.72 5.45
CA THR A 137 5.10 -2.56 5.99
C THR A 137 5.24 -1.21 6.69
N GLN A 138 6.08 -1.14 7.71
CA GLN A 138 6.56 0.09 8.31
C GLN A 138 8.09 0.08 8.31
N ASN A 139 8.71 1.13 7.80
CA ASN A 139 10.17 1.31 7.73
C ASN A 139 10.89 0.07 7.17
N GLY A 140 10.36 -0.44 6.05
CA GLY A 140 10.94 -1.57 5.33
C GLY A 140 10.74 -2.94 6.00
N LYS A 141 9.92 -3.04 7.06
CA LYS A 141 9.57 -4.31 7.71
C LYS A 141 8.09 -4.58 7.62
N GLN A 142 7.71 -5.82 7.35
CA GLN A 142 6.30 -6.22 7.38
C GLN A 142 5.71 -6.05 8.78
N ILE A 143 4.48 -5.56 8.85
CA ILE A 143 3.70 -5.42 10.08
C ILE A 143 2.45 -6.29 10.01
N GLY A 144 2.12 -6.96 11.11
CA GLY A 144 1.00 -7.89 11.17
C GLY A 144 1.09 -9.08 10.19
N LYS A 145 -0.03 -9.78 10.05
CA LYS A 145 -0.23 -10.81 9.03
C LYS A 145 -0.75 -10.19 7.72
N ALA A 146 -0.65 -10.94 6.64
CA ALA A 146 -1.28 -10.54 5.39
C ALA A 146 -2.79 -10.79 5.41
N ILE A 147 -3.53 -10.06 4.57
CA ILE A 147 -4.97 -10.20 4.37
C ILE A 147 -5.18 -11.04 3.11
N LEU A 148 -5.78 -12.22 3.26
CA LEU A 148 -6.16 -13.05 2.12
C LEU A 148 -7.37 -12.46 1.41
N LEU A 149 -7.31 -12.32 0.08
CA LEU A 149 -8.37 -11.72 -0.71
C LEU A 149 -9.31 -12.81 -1.21
N ASN A 150 -10.50 -12.87 -0.62
CA ASN A 150 -11.51 -13.88 -0.98
C ASN A 150 -12.18 -13.62 -2.34
N GLU A 151 -12.08 -12.39 -2.85
CA GLU A 151 -12.62 -12.01 -4.14
C GLU A 151 -11.50 -11.88 -5.18
N ASN A 152 -11.70 -12.52 -6.33
CA ASN A 152 -10.85 -12.33 -7.52
C ASN A 152 -11.14 -10.96 -8.15
N SER A 153 -10.76 -9.88 -7.48
CA SER A 153 -10.71 -8.58 -8.13
C SER A 153 -9.46 -8.49 -8.98
N ASP A 154 -9.66 -8.19 -10.26
CA ASP A 154 -8.58 -8.08 -11.22
C ASP A 154 -7.88 -6.71 -11.14
N SER A 155 -8.34 -5.79 -10.28
CA SER A 155 -7.80 -4.44 -10.24
C SER A 155 -7.98 -3.75 -8.89
N TYR A 156 -6.86 -3.26 -8.35
CA TYR A 156 -6.78 -2.47 -7.12
C TYR A 156 -6.09 -1.13 -7.34
N LYS A 157 -6.56 -0.04 -6.73
CA LYS A 157 -5.91 1.27 -6.78
C LYS A 157 -5.21 1.59 -5.47
N PRO A 158 -3.90 1.88 -5.49
CA PRO A 158 -3.22 2.53 -4.36
C PRO A 158 -4.02 3.73 -3.86
N SER A 159 -4.24 3.77 -2.55
CA SER A 159 -5.11 4.73 -1.91
C SER A 159 -4.53 5.16 -0.57
N VAL A 160 -4.62 6.45 -0.30
CA VAL A 160 -4.18 7.07 0.95
C VAL A 160 -5.26 8.04 1.43
N PHE A 161 -5.50 8.04 2.73
CA PHE A 161 -6.39 8.98 3.40
C PHE A 161 -5.59 9.68 4.47
N LEU A 162 -5.70 10.99 4.57
CA LEU A 162 -4.88 11.77 5.50
C LEU A 162 -5.63 12.97 6.08
N ILE A 163 -5.30 13.29 7.34
CA ILE A 163 -5.75 14.47 8.09
C ILE A 163 -4.54 15.05 8.79
N SER A 164 -4.27 16.35 8.59
CA SER A 164 -3.20 17.10 9.25
C SER A 164 -1.79 16.50 9.09
N CYS A 165 -1.54 15.86 7.95
CA CYS A 165 -0.25 15.31 7.55
C CYS A 165 0.00 15.63 6.08
N SER A 166 1.26 15.70 5.69
CA SER A 166 1.71 15.64 4.30
C SER A 166 2.30 14.25 4.01
N ILE A 167 2.39 13.88 2.74
CA ILE A 167 3.01 12.62 2.32
C ILE A 167 3.91 12.83 1.12
N GLU A 168 4.98 12.04 1.05
CA GLU A 168 5.70 11.79 -0.18
C GLU A 168 5.44 10.36 -0.63
N ALA A 169 4.84 10.17 -1.79
CA ALA A 169 4.60 8.84 -2.34
C ALA A 169 5.80 8.34 -3.16
N ASN A 170 6.03 7.03 -3.13
CA ASN A 170 6.92 6.31 -4.03
C ASN A 170 6.17 5.10 -4.61
N PHE A 171 5.85 5.18 -5.90
CA PHE A 171 5.18 4.11 -6.64
C PHE A 171 6.16 3.21 -7.43
N GLY A 172 7.47 3.39 -7.24
CA GLY A 172 8.50 2.59 -7.91
C GLY A 172 8.86 3.03 -9.33
N ASN A 173 8.51 4.25 -9.73
CA ASN A 173 8.81 4.76 -11.07
C ASN A 173 10.32 4.91 -11.34
N ASN A 174 11.12 5.14 -10.30
CA ASN A 174 12.58 5.24 -10.40
C ASN A 174 13.24 4.63 -9.15
N LEU A 175 13.42 3.31 -9.17
CA LEU A 175 14.02 2.57 -8.06
C LEU A 175 15.54 2.78 -7.91
N GLU A 176 16.23 3.28 -8.95
CA GLU A 176 17.66 3.60 -8.88
C GLU A 176 17.90 4.86 -8.05
N ALA A 177 17.10 5.92 -8.28
CA ALA A 177 17.23 7.18 -7.55
C ALA A 177 16.43 7.21 -6.24
N LYS A 178 15.27 6.53 -6.20
CA LYS A 178 14.39 6.47 -5.03
C LYS A 178 13.98 5.01 -4.75
N PRO A 179 14.92 4.18 -4.24
CA PRO A 179 14.63 2.80 -3.88
C PRO A 179 13.55 2.74 -2.79
N PHE A 180 12.79 1.65 -2.78
CA PHE A 180 11.91 1.35 -1.65
C PHE A 180 12.72 1.11 -0.38
N ASN A 181 12.14 1.46 0.77
CA ASN A 181 12.71 1.06 2.06
C ASN A 181 12.54 -0.45 2.27
N TYR A 182 11.41 -1.00 1.80
CA TYR A 182 11.18 -2.45 1.78
C TYR A 182 11.93 -3.12 0.63
N ASP A 183 12.73 -4.14 0.97
CA ASP A 183 13.46 -4.94 -0.01
C ASP A 183 12.53 -5.99 -0.63
N ILE A 184 11.83 -5.60 -1.70
CA ILE A 184 10.92 -6.48 -2.44
C ILE A 184 11.60 -7.74 -2.99
N SER A 185 12.92 -7.72 -3.21
CA SER A 185 13.67 -8.89 -3.71
C SER A 185 13.80 -9.99 -2.66
N LYS A 186 13.64 -9.63 -1.38
CA LYS A 186 13.65 -10.55 -0.24
C LYS A 186 12.24 -10.95 0.22
N HIS A 187 11.20 -10.58 -0.52
CA HIS A 187 9.84 -10.95 -0.17
C HIS A 187 9.68 -12.48 -0.26
N GLU A 188 9.24 -13.09 0.84
CA GLU A 188 8.92 -14.51 0.91
C GLU A 188 7.40 -14.70 0.86
N ILE A 189 6.96 -15.75 0.17
CA ILE A 189 5.54 -16.10 0.12
C ILE A 189 5.05 -16.45 1.51
N LEU A 190 4.05 -15.68 1.97
CA LEU A 190 3.49 -15.81 3.30
C LEU A 190 2.60 -17.04 3.41
N LYS A 191 2.59 -17.64 4.60
CA LYS A 191 1.76 -18.81 4.94
C LYS A 191 0.71 -18.51 6.02
N GLU A 192 0.81 -17.33 6.63
CA GLU A 192 -0.09 -16.90 7.69
C GLU A 192 -0.84 -15.66 7.24
N PHE A 193 -2.15 -15.72 7.40
CA PHE A 193 -3.09 -14.67 7.04
C PHE A 193 -4.03 -14.42 8.21
N TYR A 194 -4.64 -13.23 8.23
CA TYR A 194 -5.83 -12.98 9.04
C TYR A 194 -7.06 -13.63 8.40
#